data_AF-A0A418VPK1-F1
#
_entry.id   AF-A0A418VPK1-F1
#
_cell.length_a   1.000
_cell.length_b   1.000
_cell.length_c   1.000
_cell.angle_alpha   90.00
_cell.angle_beta   90.00
_cell.angle_gamma   90.00
#
_symmetry.space_group_name_H-M   'P 1'
#
loop_
_entity.id
_entity.type
_entity.pdbx_description
1 polymer ?
#
loop_
_entity_poly.entity_id
_entity_poly.type
_entity_poly.pdbx_seq_one_letter_code
_entity_poly.pdbx_strand_id
1 'polypeptide(L)'
;MVVQNSTNENLTIQGVAALVGQWADKMAPTQGFVLAQQTAAEWMSVSTELCVGTSAFVRFGSSRGYLTIRWSQPWMGPFRPTVEAVPDLTIDSTIDNTNPDAVVLLATISDCRRTTNPRSDAELGPASDVKPTPEVKPGLKLPKGGADVKPGATPETVAG
;
A
#
# COMPACT_ATOMS: atom_id res chain seq x y z
N MET A 1 12.22 9.33 5.28
CA MET A 1 10.82 8.97 5.00
C MET A 1 10.72 7.46 4.99
N VAL A 2 9.76 6.93 5.73
CA VAL A 2 9.41 5.51 5.72
C VAL A 2 8.01 5.39 5.14
N VAL A 3 7.83 4.54 4.14
CA VAL A 3 6.52 4.24 3.56
C VAL A 3 6.18 2.79 3.85
N GLN A 4 5.06 2.57 4.52
CA GLN A 4 4.51 1.26 4.81
C GLN A 4 3.34 0.98 3.87
N ASN A 5 3.48 -0.02 3.01
CA ASN A 5 2.40 -0.52 2.20
C ASN A 5 1.60 -1.57 2.99
N SER A 6 0.45 -1.16 3.54
CA SER A 6 -0.49 -2.04 4.24
C SER A 6 -1.66 -2.47 3.35
N THR A 7 -1.56 -2.27 2.03
CA THR A 7 -2.56 -2.75 1.06
C THR A 7 -2.32 -4.22 0.71
N ASN A 8 -3.26 -4.80 -0.04
CA ASN A 8 -3.11 -6.14 -0.64
C ASN A 8 -2.59 -6.09 -2.08
N GLU A 9 -1.97 -4.99 -2.50
CA GLU A 9 -1.39 -4.85 -3.84
C GLU A 9 0.06 -4.36 -3.79
N ASN A 10 0.77 -4.57 -4.89
CA ASN A 10 2.12 -4.05 -5.08
C ASN A 10 2.03 -2.61 -5.58
N LEU A 11 2.86 -1.73 -4.99
CA LEU A 11 2.99 -0.35 -5.41
C LEU A 11 4.30 -0.18 -6.17
N THR A 12 4.26 0.39 -7.37
CA THR A 12 5.47 0.60 -8.18
C THR A 12 5.85 2.07 -8.19
N ILE A 13 7.12 2.41 -7.96
CA ILE A 13 7.58 3.79 -8.09
C ILE A 13 7.56 4.21 -9.56
N GLN A 14 6.73 5.20 -9.89
CA GLN A 14 6.51 5.72 -11.24
C GLN A 14 7.14 7.08 -11.47
N GLY A 15 7.61 7.74 -10.41
CA GLY A 15 8.26 9.04 -10.49
C GLY A 15 8.93 9.39 -9.18
N VAL A 16 10.10 10.00 -9.27
CA VAL A 16 10.90 10.40 -8.13
C VAL A 16 11.70 11.63 -8.52
N ALA A 17 11.80 12.61 -7.63
CA ALA A 17 12.76 13.71 -7.78
C ALA A 17 13.08 14.33 -6.42
N ALA A 18 14.34 14.76 -6.27
CA ALA A 18 14.70 15.77 -5.29
C ALA A 18 14.55 17.14 -5.96
N LEU A 19 13.63 17.95 -5.46
CA LEU A 19 13.35 19.30 -5.98
C LEU A 19 14.34 20.32 -5.41
N VAL A 20 14.74 20.13 -4.14
CA VAL A 20 15.78 20.91 -3.44
C VAL A 20 16.61 19.95 -2.59
N GLY A 21 17.93 20.12 -2.62
CA GLY A 21 18.88 19.17 -2.03
C GLY A 21 19.06 17.92 -2.91
N GLN A 22 19.41 16.80 -2.30
CA GLN A 22 19.64 15.54 -3.01
C GLN A 22 19.17 14.34 -2.20
N TRP A 23 19.05 13.18 -2.83
CA TRP A 23 18.88 11.93 -2.10
C TRP A 23 20.15 11.57 -1.35
N ALA A 24 20.01 10.99 -0.16
CA ALA A 24 21.14 10.45 0.59
C ALA A 24 21.75 9.25 -0.15
N ASP A 25 23.05 9.02 0.05
CA ASP A 25 23.76 7.92 -0.59
C ASP A 25 23.10 6.58 -0.24
N LYS A 26 22.88 5.74 -1.26
CA LYS A 26 22.23 4.41 -1.18
C LYS A 26 20.79 4.40 -0.63
N MET A 27 20.18 5.56 -0.37
CA MET A 27 18.80 5.69 0.11
C MET A 27 17.90 6.46 -0.86
N ALA A 28 18.32 6.55 -2.13
CA ALA A 28 17.50 7.12 -3.20
C ALA A 28 16.41 6.12 -3.63
N PRO A 29 15.17 6.57 -3.88
CA PRO A 29 14.16 5.75 -4.52
C PRO A 29 14.53 5.48 -5.97
N THR A 30 14.31 4.25 -6.43
CA THR A 30 14.56 3.87 -7.83
C THR A 30 13.24 3.77 -8.58
N GLN A 31 13.16 4.41 -9.75
CA GLN A 31 12.00 4.24 -10.63
C GLN A 31 11.87 2.78 -11.06
N GLY A 32 10.64 2.24 -11.01
CA GLY A 32 10.37 0.82 -11.25
C GLY A 32 10.55 -0.07 -10.01
N PHE A 33 11.04 0.46 -8.88
CA PHE A 33 11.06 -0.28 -7.62
C PHE A 33 9.63 -0.68 -7.22
N VAL A 34 9.47 -1.93 -6.83
CA VAL A 34 8.18 -2.50 -6.40
C VAL A 34 8.19 -2.61 -4.88
N LEU A 35 7.34 -1.82 -4.24
CA LEU A 35 7.02 -1.92 -2.83
C LEU A 35 5.93 -2.98 -2.67
N ALA A 36 6.33 -4.17 -2.25
CA ALA A 36 5.45 -5.31 -2.11
C ALA A 36 4.35 -5.06 -1.06
N GLN A 37 3.25 -5.80 -1.16
CA GLN A 37 2.19 -5.80 -0.15
C GLN A 37 2.73 -6.11 1.25
N GLN A 38 2.20 -5.45 2.28
CA GLN A 38 2.58 -5.65 3.69
C GLN A 38 4.09 -5.44 3.97
N THR A 39 4.75 -4.58 3.20
CA THR A 39 6.17 -4.24 3.40
C THR A 39 6.37 -2.76 3.62
N ALA A 40 7.59 -2.39 4.01
CA ALA A 40 7.99 -1.00 4.15
C ALA A 40 9.29 -0.73 3.39
N ALA A 41 9.47 0.51 2.94
CA ALA A 41 10.71 1.00 2.38
C ALA A 41 11.08 2.34 3.00
N GLU A 42 12.38 2.61 3.06
CA GLU A 42 12.94 3.83 3.60
C GLU A 42 13.74 4.57 2.52
N TRP A 43 13.54 5.88 2.47
CA TRP A 43 14.32 6.79 1.65
C TRP A 43 14.65 8.05 2.42
N MET A 44 15.76 8.69 2.06
CA MET A 44 16.22 9.89 2.74
C MET A 44 16.66 10.94 1.75
N SER A 45 16.24 12.18 1.97
CA SER A 45 16.75 13.36 1.27
C SER A 45 17.55 14.21 2.25
N VAL A 46 18.62 14.83 1.76
CA VAL A 46 19.55 15.65 2.54
C VAL A 46 19.76 16.99 1.84
N SER A 47 19.97 18.03 2.63
CA SER A 47 20.48 19.31 2.13
C SER A 47 22.01 19.27 2.13
N THR A 48 22.62 19.73 1.04
CA THR A 48 24.08 19.85 0.90
C THR A 48 24.57 21.28 0.99
N GLU A 49 23.66 22.25 1.01
CA GLU A 49 23.97 23.66 0.93
C GLU A 49 23.60 24.37 2.23
N LEU A 50 24.48 25.27 2.67
CA LEU A 50 24.22 26.12 3.82
C LEU A 50 22.99 26.98 3.56
N CYS A 51 22.13 27.06 4.57
CA CYS A 51 20.90 27.84 4.53
C CYS A 51 19.84 27.38 3.50
N VAL A 52 19.98 26.14 3.01
CA VAL A 52 19.03 25.53 2.07
C VAL A 52 18.35 24.33 2.73
N GLY A 53 17.06 24.17 2.48
CA GLY A 53 16.27 23.03 2.96
C GLY A 53 16.40 21.78 2.10
N THR A 54 15.48 20.83 2.26
CA THR A 54 15.30 19.71 1.35
C THR A 54 13.84 19.58 0.95
N SER A 55 13.58 19.24 -0.31
CA SER A 55 12.23 18.89 -0.76
C SER A 55 12.32 17.84 -1.84
N ALA A 56 11.42 16.88 -1.79
CA ALA A 56 11.40 15.77 -2.72
C ALA A 56 9.99 15.18 -2.81
N PHE A 57 9.77 14.36 -3.84
CA PHE A 57 8.55 13.59 -3.97
C PHE A 57 8.83 12.17 -4.48
N VAL A 58 7.92 11.27 -4.12
CA VAL A 58 7.81 9.92 -4.66
C VAL A 58 6.38 9.70 -5.11
N ARG A 59 6.21 9.30 -6.37
CA ARG A 59 4.92 8.92 -6.95
C ARG A 59 4.89 7.42 -7.14
N PHE A 60 3.87 6.78 -6.59
CA PHE A 60 3.61 5.37 -6.77
C PHE A 60 2.44 5.17 -7.75
N GLY A 61 2.54 4.12 -8.55
CA GLY A 61 1.45 3.56 -9.33
C GLY A 61 0.91 2.33 -8.61
N SER A 62 -0.41 2.27 -8.53
CA SER A 62 -1.20 1.12 -8.07
C SER A 62 -2.13 0.67 -9.20
N SER A 63 -2.84 -0.44 -9.01
CA SER A 63 -3.91 -0.83 -9.95
C SER A 63 -5.08 0.18 -9.98
N ARG A 64 -5.22 1.01 -8.92
CA ARG A 64 -6.30 1.99 -8.74
C ARG A 64 -5.95 3.41 -9.17
N GLY A 65 -4.70 3.65 -9.56
CA GLY A 65 -4.20 4.95 -10.01
C GLY A 65 -2.91 5.37 -9.31
N TYR A 66 -2.64 6.68 -9.32
CA TYR A 66 -1.39 7.23 -8.80
C TYR A 66 -1.58 7.87 -7.43
N LEU A 67 -0.62 7.63 -6.56
CA LEU A 67 -0.52 8.31 -5.27
C LEU A 67 0.83 9.01 -5.17
N THR A 68 0.85 10.20 -4.60
CA THR A 68 2.04 11.04 -4.52
C THR A 68 2.28 11.43 -3.07
N ILE A 69 3.50 11.20 -2.60
CA ILE A 69 3.97 11.69 -1.30
C ILE A 69 5.06 12.70 -1.59
N ARG A 70 4.83 13.96 -1.21
CA ARG A 70 5.78 15.05 -1.30
C ARG A 70 6.10 15.57 0.08
N TRP A 71 7.33 16.01 0.31
CA TRP A 71 7.68 16.73 1.52
C TRP A 71 8.57 17.93 1.22
N SER A 72 8.56 18.88 2.15
CA SER A 72 9.45 20.03 2.16
C SER A 72 9.87 20.36 3.59
N GLN A 73 11.18 20.41 3.82
CA GLN A 73 11.81 20.89 5.04
C GLN A 73 12.63 22.14 4.67
N PRO A 74 12.12 23.36 4.88
CA PRO A 74 12.92 24.56 4.66
C PRO A 74 14.08 24.63 5.67
N TRP A 75 15.11 25.43 5.38
CA TRP A 75 16.21 25.68 6.32
C TRP A 75 15.71 26.24 7.66
N MET A 76 14.80 27.20 7.58
CA MET A 76 14.07 27.73 8.73
C MET A 76 12.57 27.52 8.51
N GLY A 77 11.93 26.81 9.42
CA GLY A 77 10.49 26.59 9.41
C GLY A 77 10.08 25.12 9.56
N PRO A 78 8.76 24.86 9.53
CA PRO A 78 8.22 23.54 9.80
C PRO A 78 8.35 22.60 8.60
N PHE A 79 8.50 21.30 8.90
CA PHE A 79 8.33 20.22 7.95
C PHE A 79 6.89 20.18 7.41
N ARG A 80 6.72 20.07 6.09
CA ARG A 80 5.40 20.03 5.44
C ARG A 80 5.29 18.84 4.49
N PRO A 81 4.62 17.75 4.90
CA PRO A 81 4.24 16.70 3.98
C PRO A 81 2.99 17.12 3.19
N THR A 82 2.87 16.63 1.96
CA THR A 82 1.68 16.70 1.13
C THR A 82 1.46 15.29 0.58
N VAL A 83 0.29 14.72 0.88
CA VAL A 83 -0.10 13.39 0.41
C VAL A 83 -1.29 13.52 -0.51
N GLU A 84 -1.20 12.90 -1.67
CA GLU A 84 -2.27 12.83 -2.66
C GLU A 84 -2.58 11.34 -2.89
N ALA A 85 -3.79 10.93 -2.53
CA ALA A 85 -4.26 9.56 -2.64
C ALA A 85 -5.42 9.47 -3.62
N VAL A 86 -5.60 8.29 -4.23
CA VAL A 86 -6.81 7.95 -4.98
C VAL A 86 -7.95 7.62 -4.01
N PRO A 87 -9.23 7.78 -4.40
CA PRO A 87 -10.38 7.60 -3.50
C PRO A 87 -10.43 6.25 -2.75
N ASP A 88 -9.87 5.19 -3.34
CA ASP A 88 -9.91 3.83 -2.78
C ASP A 88 -8.68 3.49 -1.90
N LEU A 89 -7.76 4.42 -1.70
CA LEU A 89 -6.59 4.28 -0.82
C LEU A 89 -6.56 5.40 0.20
N THR A 90 -6.24 5.07 1.45
CA THR A 90 -5.99 6.05 2.52
C THR A 90 -4.50 6.13 2.77
N ILE A 91 -3.98 7.35 2.98
CA ILE A 91 -2.59 7.57 3.40
C ILE A 91 -2.62 8.28 4.75
N ASP A 92 -2.31 7.53 5.80
CA ASP A 92 -2.09 8.09 7.12
C ASP A 92 -0.63 8.55 7.21
N SER A 93 -0.41 9.79 7.67
CA SER A 93 0.94 10.33 7.81
C SER A 93 1.21 10.77 9.24
N THR A 94 2.35 10.35 9.77
CA THR A 94 2.86 10.75 11.09
C THR A 94 4.23 11.38 10.90
N ILE A 95 4.46 12.51 11.55
CA ILE A 95 5.74 13.20 11.54
C ILE A 95 6.38 13.01 12.91
N ASP A 96 7.56 12.40 12.94
CA ASP A 96 8.44 12.42 14.11
C ASP A 96 9.49 13.52 13.92
N ASN A 97 9.41 14.53 14.77
CA ASN A 97 10.30 15.68 14.79
C ASN A 97 11.12 15.75 16.08
N THR A 98 11.29 14.62 16.78
CA THR A 98 12.08 14.55 18.02
C THR A 98 13.52 15.01 17.81
N ASN A 99 14.10 14.69 16.65
CA ASN A 99 15.40 15.18 16.23
C ASN A 99 15.22 16.30 15.18
N PRO A 100 15.57 17.55 15.49
CA PRO A 100 15.37 18.67 14.56
C PRO A 100 16.22 18.54 13.29
N ASP A 101 17.36 17.85 13.37
CA ASP A 101 18.27 17.63 12.24
C ASP A 101 17.85 16.44 11.36
N ALA A 102 16.92 15.61 11.83
CA ALA A 102 16.50 14.38 11.17
C ALA A 102 14.99 14.15 11.34
N VAL A 103 14.19 14.92 10.60
CA VAL A 103 12.73 14.76 10.59
C VAL A 103 12.33 13.50 9.84
N VAL A 104 11.54 12.65 10.49
CA VAL A 104 11.05 11.39 9.91
C VAL A 104 9.56 11.52 9.56
N LEU A 105 9.24 11.30 8.29
CA LEU A 105 7.87 11.09 7.83
C LEU A 105 7.60 9.60 7.73
N LEU A 106 6.62 9.10 8.51
CA LEU A 106 6.02 7.78 8.34
C LEU A 106 4.72 7.94 7.56
N ALA A 107 4.60 7.29 6.40
CA ALA A 107 3.38 7.25 5.62
C ALA A 107 2.89 5.81 5.49
N THR A 108 1.69 5.55 5.99
CA THR A 108 1.05 4.23 5.93
C THR A 108 -0.06 4.26 4.90
N ILE A 109 0.12 3.46 3.84
CA ILE A 109 -0.85 3.34 2.75
C ILE A 109 -1.73 2.14 3.05
N SER A 110 -3.04 2.34 3.12
CA SER A 110 -4.01 1.29 3.42
C SER A 110 -5.17 1.31 2.43
N ASP A 111 -5.81 0.15 2.26
CA ASP A 111 -7.06 0.07 1.51
C ASP A 111 -8.14 0.87 2.27
N CYS A 112 -8.86 1.75 1.56
CA CYS A 112 -10.13 2.25 2.07
C CYS A 112 -11.06 1.05 2.20
N ARG A 113 -11.12 0.42 3.38
CA ARG A 113 -12.19 -0.53 3.65
C ARG A 113 -13.47 0.27 3.42
N ARG A 114 -14.24 -0.08 2.39
CA ARG A 114 -15.69 0.15 2.45
C ARG A 114 -16.08 -0.48 3.78
N THR A 115 -16.40 0.35 4.77
CA THR A 115 -17.25 -0.04 5.88
C THR A 115 -18.60 -0.41 5.26
N THR A 116 -18.65 -1.54 4.56
CA THR A 116 -19.89 -2.19 4.20
C THR A 116 -20.48 -2.68 5.52
N ASN A 117 -21.53 -1.98 5.94
CA ASN A 117 -22.48 -2.25 7.02
C ASN A 117 -22.05 -2.02 8.47
N PRO A 118 -22.57 -0.95 9.10
CA PRO A 118 -23.22 -1.07 10.40
C PRO A 118 -24.60 -1.76 10.22
N ARG A 119 -24.61 -3.10 10.16
CA ARG A 119 -25.79 -3.94 10.49
C ARG A 119 -25.24 -4.97 11.47
N SER A 120 -25.78 -5.21 12.65
CA SER A 120 -27.09 -4.89 13.20
C SER A 120 -27.05 -5.39 14.63
N ASP A 121 -27.06 -4.52 15.64
CA ASP A 121 -27.28 -4.91 17.04
C ASP A 121 -27.95 -3.74 17.78
N ALA A 122 -29.24 -3.56 17.50
CA ALA A 122 -30.17 -2.91 18.43
C ALA A 122 -31.60 -3.45 18.14
N GLU A 123 -32.02 -4.34 19.03
CA GLU A 123 -33.40 -4.76 19.34
C GLU A 123 -34.16 -5.66 18.35
N LEU A 124 -33.85 -6.96 18.42
CA LEU A 124 -34.87 -8.01 18.29
C LEU A 124 -35.64 -8.11 19.62
N GLY A 125 -36.91 -7.68 19.60
CA GLY A 125 -37.88 -7.98 20.65
C GLY A 125 -38.19 -9.49 20.77
N PRO A 126 -38.85 -9.91 21.85
CA PRO A 126 -38.89 -11.32 22.26
C PRO A 126 -39.71 -12.20 21.32
N ALA A 127 -39.28 -13.46 21.29
CA ALA A 127 -39.78 -14.54 20.47
C ALA A 127 -41.30 -14.80 20.60
N SER A 128 -41.95 -15.01 19.46
CA SER A 128 -43.23 -15.72 19.39
C SER A 128 -43.15 -16.84 18.35
N ASP A 129 -43.35 -18.04 18.88
CA ASP A 129 -43.99 -19.22 18.30
C ASP A 129 -43.37 -19.92 17.08
N VAL A 130 -42.68 -20.99 17.47
CA VAL A 130 -42.37 -22.22 16.73
C VAL A 130 -43.62 -22.81 16.07
N LYS A 131 -43.52 -23.15 14.79
CA LYS A 131 -44.32 -24.23 14.17
C LYS A 131 -43.41 -25.10 13.29
N PRO A 132 -43.22 -26.39 13.59
CA PRO A 132 -42.41 -27.27 12.77
C PRO A 132 -43.26 -27.85 11.63
N THR A 133 -42.72 -27.88 10.40
CA THR A 133 -43.30 -28.63 9.28
C THR A 133 -42.17 -29.40 8.58
N PRO A 134 -42.43 -30.60 8.05
CA PRO A 134 -41.49 -31.72 8.09
C PRO A 134 -40.60 -31.86 6.84
N GLU A 135 -39.65 -32.78 7.02
CA GLU A 135 -38.60 -33.25 6.13
C GLU A 135 -38.98 -33.45 4.65
N VAL A 136 -38.06 -33.01 3.78
CA VAL A 136 -37.85 -33.61 2.45
C VAL A 136 -36.35 -33.84 2.23
N LYS A 137 -35.93 -35.11 2.20
CA LYS A 137 -34.78 -35.64 1.44
C LYS A 137 -35.36 -36.43 0.26
N PRO A 138 -34.67 -36.72 -0.87
CA PRO A 138 -33.21 -36.89 -1.00
C PRO A 138 -32.55 -36.49 -2.35
N GLY A 139 -31.20 -36.42 -2.35
CA GLY A 139 -30.37 -37.09 -3.35
C GLY A 139 -30.06 -36.36 -4.67
N LEU A 140 -28.84 -35.79 -4.77
CA LEU A 140 -28.18 -35.62 -6.07
C LEU A 140 -26.71 -36.04 -5.97
N LYS A 141 -26.35 -37.07 -6.75
CA LYS A 141 -24.99 -37.61 -6.89
C LYS A 141 -24.15 -36.67 -7.76
N LEU A 142 -22.93 -36.36 -7.34
CA LEU A 142 -21.89 -35.76 -8.17
C LEU A 142 -21.06 -36.88 -8.85
N PRO A 143 -20.83 -36.83 -10.17
CA PRO A 143 -19.90 -37.73 -10.83
C PRO A 143 -18.43 -37.34 -10.57
N LYS A 144 -17.60 -38.38 -10.41
CA LYS A 144 -16.14 -38.33 -10.41
C LYS A 144 -15.62 -38.28 -11.87
N GLY A 145 -14.69 -37.39 -12.14
CA GLY A 145 -13.81 -37.40 -13.32
C GLY A 145 -12.81 -36.26 -13.13
N GLY A 146 -11.48 -36.44 -13.12
CA GLY A 146 -10.67 -37.45 -13.79
C GLY A 146 -10.03 -36.80 -15.02
N ALA A 147 -8.89 -36.14 -14.84
CA ALA A 147 -7.98 -35.77 -15.92
C ALA A 147 -6.58 -35.49 -15.34
N ASP A 148 -5.73 -36.51 -15.41
CA ASP A 148 -4.28 -36.41 -15.32
C ASP A 148 -3.76 -35.57 -16.50
N VAL A 149 -3.00 -34.52 -16.21
CA VAL A 149 -2.22 -33.78 -17.21
C VAL A 149 -0.73 -34.04 -16.97
N LYS A 150 -0.14 -34.83 -17.88
CA LYS A 150 1.32 -34.99 -18.04
C LYS A 150 1.97 -33.65 -18.39
N PRO A 151 3.11 -33.29 -17.78
CA PRO A 151 4.03 -32.31 -18.37
C PRO A 151 4.87 -33.00 -19.46
N GLY A 152 4.67 -32.57 -20.70
CA GLY A 152 5.56 -32.86 -21.83
C GLY A 152 6.88 -32.09 -21.70
N ALA A 153 7.94 -32.73 -22.14
CA ALA A 153 9.32 -32.30 -22.01
C ALA A 153 9.83 -31.39 -23.15
N THR A 154 10.88 -30.63 -22.82
CA THR A 154 12.04 -30.17 -23.66
C THR A 154 11.77 -29.14 -24.78
N PRO A 155 12.77 -28.36 -25.28
CA PRO A 155 14.23 -28.61 -25.28
C PRO A 155 15.19 -27.41 -25.03
N GLU A 156 16.45 -27.80 -24.80
CA GLU A 156 17.74 -27.21 -25.23
C GLU A 156 17.87 -25.70 -25.45
N THR A 157 18.72 -25.07 -24.64
CA THR A 157 19.39 -23.80 -24.96
C THR A 157 20.81 -24.11 -25.44
N VAL A 158 21.05 -23.80 -26.71
CA VAL A 158 22.37 -23.78 -27.35
C VAL A 158 23.10 -22.52 -26.89
N ALA A 159 24.27 -22.70 -26.28
CA ALA A 159 25.20 -21.60 -25.99
C ALA A 159 26.06 -21.33 -27.22
N GLY A 160 26.12 -20.05 -27.62
CA GLY A 160 27.15 -19.46 -28.46
C GLY A 160 27.86 -18.38 -27.67
#